data_AF-A0A368EZA4-F1
#
_entry.id   AF-A0A368EZA4-F1
#
_cell.length_a   1.000
_cell.length_b   1.000
_cell.length_c   1.000
_cell.angle_alpha   90.00
_cell.angle_beta   90.00
_cell.angle_gamma   90.00
#
_symmetry.space_group_name_H-M   'P 1'
#
loop_
_entity.id
_entity.type
_entity.pdbx_description
1 polymer ?
#
loop_
_entity_poly.entity_id
_entity_poly.type
_entity_poly.pdbx_seq_one_letter_code
_entity_poly.pdbx_strand_id
1 'polypeptide(L)'
;MLRLVVVCAALVSSAFAGFTDMNCTNGDATTPKFVATATICEDKYATATCAQLFGTAVVPEGTTDRDAKCNTDANGISEDVKQLAIATCPKSCGYCCEAPEYKCSNKEFPRTNCETVTQAQCKDALWRPILAEDCPAVCGLCLEG
;
A
#
# COMPACT_ATOMS: atom_id res chain seq x y z
N MET A 1 -48.78 36.86 18.44
CA MET A 1 -48.43 36.29 17.11
C MET A 1 -47.05 35.67 17.24
N LEU A 2 -46.98 34.35 17.37
CA LEU A 2 -45.76 33.59 17.68
C LEU A 2 -44.98 33.34 16.37
N ARG A 3 -43.77 33.91 16.24
CA ARG A 3 -42.91 33.75 15.06
C ARG A 3 -42.12 32.44 15.20
N LEU A 4 -42.47 31.44 14.38
CA LEU A 4 -41.72 30.19 14.22
C LEU A 4 -40.34 30.48 13.60
N VAL A 5 -39.27 30.25 14.35
CA VAL A 5 -37.89 30.27 13.84
C VAL A 5 -37.58 28.87 13.32
N VAL A 6 -37.52 28.72 11.99
CA VAL A 6 -37.07 27.49 11.34
C VAL A 6 -35.53 27.53 11.29
N VAL A 7 -34.88 26.72 12.12
CA VAL A 7 -33.43 26.50 12.06
C VAL A 7 -33.17 25.35 11.07
N CYS A 8 -32.77 25.69 9.85
CA CYS A 8 -32.22 24.72 8.90
C CYS A 8 -30.81 24.33 9.35
N ALA A 9 -30.68 23.17 10.01
CA ALA A 9 -29.39 22.55 10.23
C ALA A 9 -28.90 21.96 8.89
N ALA A 10 -27.98 22.67 8.22
CA ALA A 10 -27.28 22.13 7.07
C ALA A 10 -26.30 21.04 7.54
N LEU A 11 -26.67 19.77 7.32
CA LEU A 11 -25.73 18.65 7.42
C LEU A 11 -24.71 18.80 6.28
N VAL A 12 -23.56 19.39 6.59
CA VAL A 12 -22.40 19.38 5.71
C VAL A 12 -21.85 17.95 5.73
N SER A 13 -22.27 17.13 4.76
CA SER A 13 -21.61 15.86 4.49
C SER A 13 -20.24 16.16 3.89
N SER A 14 -19.22 16.27 4.73
CA SER A 14 -17.84 16.18 4.26
C SER A 14 -17.61 14.74 3.82
N ALA A 15 -17.71 14.48 2.52
CA ALA A 15 -17.15 13.26 1.94
C ALA A 15 -15.65 13.30 2.20
N PHE A 16 -15.18 12.57 3.21
CA PHE A 16 -13.77 12.27 3.33
C PHE A 16 -13.38 11.54 2.04
N ALA A 17 -12.49 12.12 1.24
CA ALA A 17 -11.84 11.41 0.15
C ALA A 17 -10.92 10.37 0.78
N GLY A 18 -11.51 9.25 1.22
CA GLY A 18 -10.81 8.11 1.78
C GLY A 18 -10.17 7.29 0.67
N PHE A 19 -9.29 6.38 1.09
CA PHE A 19 -8.74 5.39 0.18
C PHE A 19 -9.88 4.55 -0.40
N THR A 20 -9.88 4.42 -1.73
CA THR A 20 -10.80 3.57 -2.48
C THR A 20 -10.47 2.09 -2.32
N ASP A 21 -9.20 1.78 -2.03
CA ASP A 21 -8.70 0.44 -1.70
C ASP A 21 -7.81 0.50 -0.45
N MET A 22 -8.26 -0.19 0.60
CA MET A 22 -7.57 -0.24 1.90
C MET A 22 -6.40 -1.24 1.94
N ASN A 23 -6.12 -1.97 0.86
CA ASN A 23 -4.94 -2.85 0.80
C ASN A 23 -3.64 -2.05 0.94
N CYS A 24 -2.68 -2.59 1.70
CA CYS A 24 -1.45 -1.91 2.08
C CYS A 24 -1.66 -0.57 2.81
N THR A 25 -2.76 -0.41 3.55
CA THR A 25 -2.97 0.73 4.46
C THR A 25 -2.93 0.30 5.93
N ASN A 26 -2.87 1.27 6.84
CA ASN A 26 -2.94 1.04 8.29
C ASN A 26 -4.32 0.58 8.79
N GLY A 27 -5.33 0.49 7.90
CA GLY A 27 -6.69 0.07 8.26
C GLY A 27 -7.51 1.11 9.01
N ASP A 28 -6.98 2.32 9.23
CA ASP A 28 -7.70 3.41 9.89
C ASP A 28 -8.65 4.08 8.90
N ALA A 29 -9.96 4.01 9.17
CA ALA A 29 -10.98 4.63 8.31
C ALA A 29 -11.04 6.16 8.40
N THR A 30 -10.45 6.76 9.44
CA THR A 30 -10.45 8.21 9.69
C THR A 30 -9.16 8.89 9.23
N THR A 31 -8.02 8.22 9.46
CA THR A 31 -6.70 8.68 9.02
C THR A 31 -5.96 7.61 8.22
N PRO A 32 -6.51 7.18 7.07
CA PRO A 32 -5.89 6.14 6.27
C PRO A 32 -4.53 6.64 5.76
N LYS A 33 -3.51 5.79 5.92
CA LYS A 33 -2.20 5.98 5.30
C LYS A 33 -1.67 4.67 4.78
N PHE A 34 -0.79 4.73 3.79
CA PHE A 34 -0.01 3.56 3.37
C PHE A 34 0.84 3.02 4.53
N VAL A 35 0.97 1.70 4.64
CA VAL A 35 2.00 1.09 5.51
C VAL A 35 3.36 1.16 4.82
N ALA A 36 4.46 1.06 5.58
CA ALA A 36 5.81 1.09 5.02
C ALA A 36 6.02 0.02 3.93
N THR A 37 5.42 -1.17 4.10
CA THR A 37 5.50 -2.25 3.11
C THR A 37 4.74 -1.98 1.81
N ALA A 38 3.95 -0.90 1.70
CA ALA A 38 3.27 -0.53 0.46
C ALA A 38 4.23 -0.10 -0.65
N THR A 39 5.45 0.37 -0.30
CA THR A 39 6.43 0.94 -1.25
C THR A 39 7.86 0.40 -1.07
N ILE A 40 8.01 -0.69 -0.32
CA ILE A 40 9.32 -1.27 0.05
C ILE A 40 10.02 -2.01 -1.09
N CYS A 41 9.24 -2.50 -2.06
CA CYS A 41 9.71 -3.18 -3.24
C CYS A 41 10.10 -2.19 -4.35
N GLU A 42 10.57 -2.70 -5.48
CA GLU A 42 10.82 -1.91 -6.68
C GLU A 42 9.78 -2.21 -7.77
N ASP A 43 9.51 -1.23 -8.62
CA ASP A 43 8.73 -1.45 -9.83
C ASP A 43 9.52 -2.32 -10.81
N LYS A 44 8.80 -3.15 -11.57
CA LYS A 44 9.39 -3.95 -12.65
C LYS A 44 9.71 -3.10 -13.88
N TYR A 45 8.92 -2.06 -14.11
CA TYR A 45 9.17 -1.07 -15.16
C TYR A 45 9.82 0.19 -14.61
N ALA A 46 10.45 0.96 -15.50
CA ALA A 46 11.02 2.25 -15.15
C ALA A 46 9.92 3.22 -14.67
N THR A 47 10.29 4.15 -13.79
CA THR A 47 9.37 5.15 -13.20
C THR A 47 8.55 5.90 -14.26
N ALA A 48 9.16 6.27 -15.39
CA ALA A 48 8.44 6.96 -16.47
C ALA A 48 7.35 6.07 -17.12
N THR A 49 7.62 4.77 -17.28
CA THR A 49 6.65 3.82 -17.81
C THR A 49 5.51 3.58 -16.82
N CYS A 50 5.84 3.40 -15.53
CA CYS A 50 4.81 3.29 -14.48
C CYS A 50 3.95 4.55 -14.40
N ALA A 51 4.55 5.74 -14.55
CA ALA A 51 3.80 6.99 -14.57
C ALA A 51 2.86 7.11 -15.79
N GLN A 52 3.26 6.58 -16.94
CA GLN A 52 2.39 6.54 -18.13
C GLN A 52 1.21 5.57 -17.95
N LEU A 53 1.48 4.38 -17.41
CA LEU A 53 0.47 3.35 -17.20
C LEU A 53 -0.51 3.71 -16.08
N PHE A 54 0.03 4.13 -14.93
CA PHE A 54 -0.70 4.22 -13.68
C PHE A 54 -0.80 5.63 -13.11
N GLY A 55 -0.20 6.64 -13.74
CA GLY A 55 -0.31 8.02 -13.30
C GLY A 55 0.64 8.37 -12.14
N THR A 56 0.14 9.11 -11.16
CA THR A 56 1.01 9.63 -10.09
C THR A 56 1.37 8.53 -9.10
N ALA A 57 2.67 8.33 -8.88
CA ALA A 57 3.14 7.37 -7.88
C ALA A 57 2.72 7.79 -6.47
N VAL A 58 2.42 6.80 -5.64
CA VAL A 58 2.11 7.02 -4.23
C VAL A 58 3.31 7.58 -3.46
N VAL A 59 3.02 8.31 -2.39
CA VAL A 59 4.04 8.75 -1.44
C VAL A 59 4.18 7.69 -0.34
N PRO A 60 5.40 7.24 0.02
CA PRO A 60 5.62 6.34 1.15
C PRO A 60 4.97 6.87 2.43
N GLU A 61 4.19 6.03 3.11
CA GLU A 61 3.38 6.39 4.28
C GLU A 61 2.45 7.61 4.08
N GLY A 62 2.15 7.93 2.82
CA GLY A 62 1.27 9.04 2.46
C GLY A 62 -0.18 8.78 2.80
N THR A 63 -0.93 9.87 2.94
CA THR A 63 -2.38 9.90 3.26
C THR A 63 -3.24 10.18 2.03
N THR A 64 -2.63 10.27 0.86
CA THR A 64 -3.34 10.42 -0.42
C THR A 64 -3.47 9.05 -1.04
N ASP A 65 -4.67 8.70 -1.50
CA ASP A 65 -4.91 7.42 -2.18
C ASP A 65 -4.06 7.31 -3.46
N ARG A 66 -3.87 6.07 -3.92
CA ARG A 66 -3.25 5.78 -5.21
C ARG A 66 -4.06 6.40 -6.35
N ASP A 67 -3.38 6.66 -7.47
CA ASP A 67 -4.05 7.08 -8.69
C ASP A 67 -5.11 6.03 -9.08
N ALA A 68 -6.28 6.47 -9.53
CA ALA A 68 -7.38 5.58 -9.88
C ALA A 68 -6.96 4.55 -10.94
N LYS A 69 -5.99 4.87 -11.81
CA LYS A 69 -5.47 3.91 -12.81
C LYS A 69 -4.82 2.68 -12.20
N CYS A 70 -4.43 2.72 -10.92
CA CYS A 70 -3.85 1.56 -10.23
C CYS A 70 -4.86 0.46 -9.92
N ASN A 71 -6.16 0.76 -9.90
CA ASN A 71 -7.18 -0.20 -9.47
C ASN A 71 -8.55 -0.01 -10.14
N THR A 72 -8.69 0.91 -11.10
CA THR A 72 -9.96 1.14 -11.82
C THR A 72 -9.82 0.99 -13.33
N ASP A 73 -10.90 0.53 -13.95
CA ASP A 73 -11.14 0.61 -15.39
C ASP A 73 -12.40 1.44 -15.70
N ALA A 74 -12.89 1.38 -16.95
CA ALA A 74 -14.07 2.12 -17.40
C ALA A 74 -15.36 1.80 -16.60
N ASN A 75 -15.40 0.68 -15.88
CA ASN A 75 -16.54 0.21 -15.10
C ASN A 75 -16.37 0.43 -13.58
N GLY A 76 -15.28 1.05 -13.13
CA GLY A 76 -14.96 1.26 -11.72
C GLY A 76 -13.82 0.36 -11.23
N ILE A 77 -13.86 -0.06 -9.96
CA ILE A 77 -12.80 -0.89 -9.37
C ILE A 77 -12.68 -2.22 -10.11
N SER A 78 -11.45 -2.55 -10.51
CA SER A 78 -11.12 -3.69 -11.37
C SER A 78 -9.97 -4.48 -10.77
N GLU A 79 -10.25 -5.72 -10.39
CA GLU A 79 -9.22 -6.61 -9.83
C GLU A 79 -8.15 -6.94 -10.88
N ASP A 80 -8.50 -7.01 -12.17
CA ASP A 80 -7.53 -7.26 -13.24
C ASP A 80 -6.52 -6.11 -13.36
N VAL A 81 -6.98 -4.86 -13.29
CA VAL A 81 -6.09 -3.67 -13.29
C VAL A 81 -5.21 -3.68 -12.05
N LYS A 82 -5.78 -4.00 -10.90
CA LYS A 82 -5.01 -4.11 -9.65
C LYS A 82 -3.95 -5.20 -9.71
N GLN A 83 -4.27 -6.37 -10.24
CA GLN A 83 -3.28 -7.45 -10.42
C GLN A 83 -2.19 -7.04 -11.41
N LEU A 84 -2.53 -6.29 -12.47
CA LEU A 84 -1.53 -5.72 -13.37
C LEU A 84 -0.62 -4.72 -12.63
N ALA A 85 -1.18 -3.85 -11.79
CA ALA A 85 -0.42 -2.91 -10.98
C ALA A 85 0.52 -3.63 -10.02
N ILE A 86 0.04 -4.65 -9.29
CA ILE A 86 0.85 -5.51 -8.40
C ILE A 86 2.01 -6.16 -9.17
N ALA A 87 1.74 -6.69 -10.37
CA ALA A 87 2.73 -7.45 -11.12
C ALA A 87 3.78 -6.59 -11.86
N THR A 88 3.50 -5.31 -12.08
CA THR A 88 4.32 -4.46 -12.97
C THR A 88 4.87 -3.20 -12.31
N CYS A 89 4.05 -2.50 -11.53
CA CYS A 89 4.43 -1.25 -10.87
C CYS A 89 3.90 -1.20 -9.41
N PRO A 90 4.19 -2.22 -8.58
CA PRO A 90 3.67 -2.30 -7.22
C PRO A 90 4.13 -1.16 -6.33
N LYS A 91 5.36 -0.63 -6.52
CA LYS A 91 5.85 0.50 -5.73
C LYS A 91 5.13 1.78 -6.10
N SER A 92 5.00 2.07 -7.40
CA SER A 92 4.29 3.25 -7.88
C SER A 92 2.83 3.25 -7.44
N CYS A 93 2.16 2.09 -7.41
CA CYS A 93 0.76 1.98 -7.02
C CYS A 93 0.50 1.68 -5.53
N GLY A 94 1.53 1.59 -4.70
CA GLY A 94 1.37 1.32 -3.26
C GLY A 94 0.87 -0.08 -2.94
N TYR A 95 1.30 -1.07 -3.73
CA TYR A 95 0.90 -2.47 -3.66
C TYR A 95 2.06 -3.43 -3.35
N CYS A 96 3.22 -2.94 -2.93
CA CYS A 96 4.34 -3.84 -2.60
C CYS A 96 3.98 -4.88 -1.54
N CYS A 97 3.07 -4.59 -0.60
CA CYS A 97 2.63 -5.59 0.40
C CYS A 97 1.82 -6.75 -0.20
N GLU A 98 1.28 -6.56 -1.41
CA GLU A 98 0.53 -7.56 -2.17
C GLU A 98 1.41 -8.29 -3.19
N ALA A 99 2.64 -7.83 -3.44
CA ALA A 99 3.57 -8.50 -4.32
C ALA A 99 3.94 -9.89 -3.73
N PRO A 100 3.97 -10.97 -4.54
CA PRO A 100 4.18 -12.34 -4.03
C PRO A 100 5.41 -12.51 -3.14
N GLU A 101 6.48 -11.77 -3.42
CA GLU A 101 7.73 -11.81 -2.66
C GLU A 101 7.57 -11.23 -1.25
N TYR A 102 6.60 -10.35 -1.02
CA TYR A 102 6.35 -9.66 0.24
C TYR A 102 5.04 -10.10 0.92
N LYS A 103 4.20 -10.88 0.22
CA LYS A 103 2.87 -11.31 0.66
C LYS A 103 2.91 -12.57 1.51
N CYS A 104 3.49 -12.45 2.69
CA CYS A 104 3.43 -13.46 3.76
C CYS A 104 3.49 -12.77 5.13
N SER A 105 3.39 -13.54 6.21
CA SER A 105 3.59 -13.03 7.56
C SER A 105 5.04 -13.20 7.99
N ASN A 106 5.57 -12.22 8.73
CA ASN A 106 6.77 -12.43 9.54
C ASN A 106 6.48 -13.45 10.65
N LYS A 107 7.55 -14.05 11.19
CA LYS A 107 7.45 -14.93 12.36
C LYS A 107 6.89 -14.16 13.55
N GLU A 108 6.05 -14.81 14.36
CA GLU A 108 5.43 -14.18 15.54
C GLU A 108 6.47 -13.78 16.59
N PHE A 109 7.51 -14.59 16.76
CA PHE A 109 8.63 -14.36 17.67
C PHE A 109 9.96 -14.42 16.89
N PRO A 110 10.29 -13.38 16.11
CA PRO A 110 11.52 -13.32 15.35
C PRO A 110 12.71 -13.07 16.28
N ARG A 111 13.91 -13.50 15.89
CA ARG A 111 15.16 -13.24 16.63
C ARG A 111 15.56 -11.76 16.54
N THR A 112 15.08 -11.05 15.52
CA THR A 112 15.29 -9.62 15.29
C THR A 112 13.97 -8.89 15.16
N ASN A 113 13.93 -7.61 15.51
CA ASN A 113 12.75 -6.79 15.28
C ASN A 113 12.58 -6.52 13.77
N CYS A 114 11.59 -7.12 13.12
CA CYS A 114 11.36 -6.95 11.68
C CYS A 114 11.04 -5.51 11.27
N GLU A 115 10.55 -4.67 12.18
CA GLU A 115 10.25 -3.25 11.91
C GLU A 115 11.51 -2.40 11.74
N THR A 116 12.65 -2.85 12.27
CA THR A 116 13.93 -2.13 12.18
C THR A 116 14.85 -2.68 11.10
N VAL A 117 14.43 -3.76 10.41
CA VAL A 117 15.21 -4.38 9.34
C VAL A 117 15.23 -3.46 8.12
N THR A 118 16.43 -3.18 7.64
CA THR A 118 16.64 -2.37 6.43
C THR A 118 16.75 -3.24 5.19
N GLN A 119 16.41 -2.69 4.03
CA GLN A 119 16.60 -3.40 2.75
C GLN A 119 18.08 -3.72 2.44
N ALA A 120 19.03 -3.01 3.06
CA ALA A 120 20.44 -3.36 2.98
C ALA A 120 20.73 -4.67 3.72
N GLN A 121 20.14 -4.87 4.91
CA GLN A 121 20.27 -6.12 5.66
C GLN A 121 19.59 -7.30 4.94
N CYS A 122 18.44 -7.08 4.30
CA CYS A 122 17.77 -8.12 3.49
C CYS A 122 18.64 -8.64 2.32
N LYS A 123 19.56 -7.82 1.83
CA LYS A 123 20.50 -8.15 0.74
C LYS A 123 21.87 -8.63 1.24
N ASP A 124 22.14 -8.50 2.53
CA ASP A 124 23.40 -8.94 3.12
C ASP A 124 23.42 -10.46 3.27
N ALA A 125 24.49 -11.10 2.80
CA ALA A 125 24.60 -12.56 2.75
C ALA A 125 24.62 -13.22 4.14
N LEU A 126 25.04 -12.51 5.18
CA LEU A 126 25.05 -13.02 6.56
C LEU A 126 23.66 -12.94 7.18
N TRP A 127 22.91 -11.86 6.89
CA TRP A 127 21.58 -11.65 7.45
C TRP A 127 20.47 -12.37 6.69
N ARG A 128 20.60 -12.51 5.36
CA ARG A 128 19.55 -13.05 4.50
C ARG A 128 18.98 -14.40 4.99
N PRO A 129 19.78 -15.41 5.41
CA PRO A 129 19.23 -16.68 5.89
C PRO A 129 18.38 -16.52 7.16
N ILE A 130 18.76 -15.63 8.07
CA ILE A 130 18.02 -15.34 9.30
C ILE A 130 16.71 -14.62 8.96
N LEU A 131 16.79 -13.64 8.06
CA LEU A 131 15.66 -12.80 7.67
C LEU A 131 14.64 -13.53 6.79
N ALA A 132 15.06 -14.53 6.00
CA ALA A 132 14.14 -15.39 5.26
C ALA A 132 13.22 -16.20 6.20
N GLU A 133 13.73 -16.62 7.36
CA GLU A 133 12.93 -17.35 8.36
C GLU A 133 12.12 -16.41 9.26
N ASP A 134 12.71 -15.30 9.68
CA ASP A 134 12.13 -14.45 10.72
C ASP A 134 11.29 -13.31 10.16
N CYS A 135 11.77 -12.65 9.10
CA CYS A 135 11.23 -11.40 8.57
C CYS A 135 11.02 -11.43 7.04
N PRO A 136 10.47 -12.50 6.43
CA PRO A 136 10.40 -12.62 4.98
C PRO A 136 9.55 -11.54 4.32
N ALA A 137 8.50 -11.05 5.01
CA ALA A 137 7.55 -10.10 4.45
C ALA A 137 8.14 -8.70 4.25
N VAL A 138 9.08 -8.27 5.11
CA VAL A 138 9.75 -6.97 4.95
C VAL A 138 10.94 -7.05 4.00
N CYS A 139 11.49 -8.25 3.79
CA CYS A 139 12.65 -8.46 2.94
C CYS A 139 12.34 -8.92 1.52
N GLY A 140 11.09 -9.22 1.19
CA GLY A 140 10.73 -9.75 -0.11
C GLY A 140 11.20 -11.20 -0.29
N LEU A 141 11.16 -12.01 0.77
CA LEU A 141 11.67 -13.40 0.79
C LEU A 141 10.56 -14.44 1.01
N CYS A 142 9.30 -14.08 0.84
CA CYS A 142 8.15 -14.96 1.05
C CYS A 142 8.14 -16.21 0.14
N LEU A 143 8.95 -16.22 -0.93
CA LEU A 143 9.07 -17.33 -1.87
C LEU A 143 10.31 -18.20 -1.63
N GLU A 144 11.09 -17.94 -0.57
CA GLU A 144 12.35 -18.66 -0.26
C GLU A 144 12.19 -19.77 0.80
N GLY A 145 10.94 -20.08 1.19
CA GLY A 145 10.60 -21.10 2.19
C GLY A 145 10.69 -22.54 1.72
#